data_AF-A0AAV4SKI5-F1
#
_entry.id   AF-A0AAV4SKI5-F1
#
_cell.length_a   1.000
_cell.length_b   1.000
_cell.length_c   1.000
_cell.angle_alpha   90.00
_cell.angle_beta   90.00
_cell.angle_gamma   90.00
#
_symmetry.space_group_name_H-M   'P 1'
#
loop_
_entity.id
_entity.type
_entity.pdbx_description
1 polymer ?
#
loop_
_entity_poly.entity_id
_entity_poly.type
_entity_poly.pdbx_seq_one_letter_code
_entity_poly.pdbx_strand_id
1 'polypeptide(L)'
;MVKVLDANETRCGPDMPNGPGMAERAIWLLTDLDLCPASLGFYISMAFGVLSFFLVVAGGKIAWTRYKVNVKVWLYSHGVTWVKEKDIDRDKEYDAFISFSHKDQDFVILELIKMIEEKDPDIRLCLHYKHFLPGEFIQRNIMRAVECSKRTVLVLSRNFLESEWCLLEFSAAHVQTLKDHVPRIIIIKLEDLPKDDELPKEIQLYLKNTTYLTWGEKHFWDNLLYVLPRSQSIPKPKSRDDARFPIPMANFSV
;
A
#
# COMPACT_ATOMS: atom_id res chain seq x y z
N MET A 1 -55.65 -56.49 -14.73
CA MET A 1 -54.86 -55.30 -14.34
C MET A 1 -55.79 -54.33 -13.65
N VAL A 2 -55.70 -54.22 -12.33
CA VAL A 2 -56.51 -53.26 -11.56
C VAL A 2 -55.83 -51.91 -11.65
N LYS A 3 -56.47 -50.92 -12.29
CA LYS A 3 -56.03 -49.53 -12.25
C LYS A 3 -56.53 -48.92 -10.95
N VAL A 4 -55.59 -48.52 -10.09
CA VAL A 4 -55.89 -47.71 -8.91
C VAL A 4 -56.28 -46.32 -9.41
N LEU A 5 -57.54 -45.93 -9.19
CA LEU A 5 -58.14 -44.70 -9.71
C LEU A 5 -58.03 -43.52 -8.74
N ASP A 6 -57.64 -43.76 -7.48
CA ASP A 6 -57.42 -42.71 -6.50
C ASP A 6 -56.42 -43.19 -5.43
N ALA A 7 -55.31 -42.47 -5.26
CA ALA A 7 -54.28 -42.79 -4.27
C ALA A 7 -54.54 -42.12 -2.91
N ASN A 8 -55.57 -41.27 -2.83
CA ASN A 8 -55.83 -40.41 -1.67
C ASN A 8 -56.66 -41.10 -0.56
N GLU A 9 -57.30 -42.23 -0.87
CA GLU A 9 -58.10 -42.99 0.10
C GLU A 9 -57.72 -44.48 0.12
N THR A 10 -56.95 -44.90 1.12
CA THR A 10 -56.85 -46.31 1.50
C THR A 10 -57.98 -46.67 2.47
N ARG A 11 -58.94 -47.47 2.00
CA ARG A 11 -60.11 -47.93 2.77
C ARG A 11 -59.92 -49.36 3.28
N CYS A 12 -60.54 -49.67 4.43
CA CYS A 12 -60.65 -51.06 4.89
C CYS A 12 -61.49 -51.91 3.91
N GLY A 13 -61.08 -53.17 3.71
CA GLY A 13 -61.90 -54.16 3.01
C GLY A 13 -63.20 -54.49 3.76
N PRO A 14 -64.16 -55.17 3.12
CA PRO A 14 -65.48 -55.45 3.70
C PRO A 14 -65.41 -56.30 4.98
N ASP A 15 -66.33 -56.05 5.92
CA ASP A 15 -66.35 -56.65 7.26
C ASP A 15 -66.59 -58.17 7.23
N MET A 16 -65.92 -58.90 8.13
CA MET A 16 -66.23 -60.31 8.47
C MET A 16 -67.34 -60.38 9.54
N PRO A 17 -68.16 -61.44 9.56
CA PRO A 17 -69.27 -61.56 10.50
C PRO A 17 -68.75 -61.63 11.94
N ASN A 18 -69.11 -60.64 12.76
CA ASN A 18 -68.78 -60.42 14.18
C ASN A 18 -67.52 -59.57 14.50
N GLY A 19 -66.95 -58.84 13.54
CA GLY A 19 -65.94 -57.81 13.80
C GLY A 19 -66.55 -56.44 14.18
N PRO A 20 -65.82 -55.57 14.90
CA PRO A 20 -66.29 -54.20 15.17
C PRO A 20 -66.38 -53.42 13.85
N GLY A 21 -67.57 -52.89 13.55
CA GLY A 21 -67.92 -52.29 12.25
C GLY A 21 -66.99 -51.16 11.81
N MET A 22 -66.00 -51.49 10.99
CA MET A 22 -65.05 -50.56 10.38
C MET A 22 -64.97 -50.75 8.86
N ALA A 23 -65.91 -51.48 8.24
CA ALA A 23 -66.05 -51.55 6.80
C ALA A 23 -66.11 -50.15 6.17
N GLU A 24 -65.35 -49.98 5.09
CA GLU A 24 -65.31 -48.79 4.23
C GLU A 24 -64.83 -47.49 4.90
N ARG A 25 -64.35 -47.53 6.14
CA ARG A 25 -63.72 -46.35 6.76
C ARG A 25 -62.29 -46.16 6.22
N ALA A 26 -61.96 -44.91 5.90
CA ALA A 26 -60.62 -44.52 5.51
C ALA A 26 -59.67 -44.70 6.71
N ILE A 27 -58.60 -45.45 6.52
CA ILE A 27 -57.62 -45.74 7.58
C ILE A 27 -56.69 -44.53 7.75
N TRP A 28 -56.31 -43.92 6.62
CA TRP A 28 -55.45 -42.74 6.53
C TRP A 28 -55.77 -41.96 5.24
N LEU A 29 -55.84 -40.63 5.36
CA LEU A 29 -55.88 -39.67 4.24
C LEU A 29 -54.47 -39.12 4.09
N LEU A 30 -53.77 -39.51 3.01
CA LEU A 30 -52.40 -39.05 2.76
C LEU A 30 -52.46 -37.74 1.97
N THR A 31 -52.42 -36.63 2.68
CA THR A 31 -52.65 -35.30 2.10
C THR A 31 -51.36 -34.78 1.45
N ASP A 32 -51.43 -34.03 0.35
CA ASP A 32 -50.27 -33.42 -0.35
C ASP A 32 -49.31 -32.63 0.58
N LEU A 33 -49.81 -32.21 1.74
CA LEU A 33 -49.08 -31.53 2.80
C LEU A 33 -47.97 -32.39 3.46
N ASP A 34 -48.12 -33.71 3.45
CA ASP A 34 -47.14 -34.65 4.05
C ASP A 34 -45.99 -34.98 3.09
N LEU A 35 -46.24 -34.97 1.77
CA LEU A 35 -45.21 -35.19 0.74
C LEU A 35 -44.33 -33.94 0.54
N CYS A 36 -44.88 -32.75 0.76
CA CYS A 36 -44.17 -31.48 0.65
C CYS A 36 -44.36 -30.67 1.95
N PRO A 37 -43.56 -30.93 3.00
CA PRO A 37 -43.69 -30.17 4.23
C PRO A 37 -43.43 -28.70 3.90
N ALA A 38 -44.35 -27.83 4.29
CA ALA A 38 -44.27 -26.39 4.03
C ALA A 38 -42.90 -25.79 4.46
N SER A 39 -42.22 -26.43 5.42
CA SER A 39 -40.86 -26.13 5.87
C SER A 39 -39.78 -26.24 4.78
N LEU A 40 -39.92 -27.11 3.77
CA LEU A 40 -38.91 -27.30 2.71
C LEU A 40 -38.73 -26.02 1.89
N GLY A 41 -39.83 -25.33 1.57
CA GLY A 41 -39.80 -24.03 0.88
C GLY A 41 -39.04 -22.97 1.67
N PHE A 42 -39.22 -22.95 3.00
CA PHE A 42 -38.45 -22.04 3.89
C PHE A 42 -36.96 -22.36 3.89
N TYR A 43 -36.56 -23.63 3.95
CA TYR A 43 -35.15 -24.02 3.89
C TYR A 43 -34.49 -23.66 2.57
N ILE A 44 -35.17 -23.89 1.44
CA ILE A 44 -34.68 -23.53 0.10
C ILE A 44 -34.53 -22.01 -0.02
N SER A 45 -35.54 -21.24 0.41
CA SER A 45 -35.48 -19.77 0.43
C SER A 45 -34.32 -19.25 1.28
N MET A 46 -34.11 -19.82 2.46
CA MET A 46 -32.99 -19.47 3.34
C MET A 46 -31.64 -19.78 2.68
N ALA A 47 -31.51 -20.94 2.03
CA ALA A 47 -30.28 -21.34 1.33
C ALA A 47 -29.92 -20.37 0.20
N PHE A 48 -30.91 -19.94 -0.61
CA PHE A 48 -30.69 -18.94 -1.66
C PHE A 48 -30.33 -17.57 -1.09
N GLY A 49 -30.95 -17.16 0.03
CA GLY A 49 -30.60 -15.92 0.72
C GLY A 49 -29.15 -15.91 1.20
N VAL A 50 -28.71 -17.01 1.82
CA VAL A 50 -27.33 -17.19 2.28
C VAL A 50 -26.34 -17.18 1.11
N LEU A 51 -26.63 -17.91 0.03
CA LEU A 51 -25.79 -17.94 -1.17
C LEU A 51 -25.66 -16.54 -1.81
N SER A 52 -26.79 -15.83 -1.96
CA SER A 52 -26.81 -14.47 -2.49
C SER A 52 -25.96 -13.51 -1.65
N PHE A 53 -26.07 -13.59 -0.32
CA PHE A 53 -25.25 -12.78 0.59
C PHE A 53 -23.75 -13.00 0.38
N PHE A 54 -23.29 -14.25 0.29
CA PHE A 54 -21.88 -14.54 0.05
C PHE A 54 -21.38 -14.03 -1.31
N LEU A 55 -22.20 -14.14 -2.37
CA LEU A 55 -21.86 -13.59 -3.69
C LEU A 55 -21.74 -12.07 -3.67
N VAL A 56 -22.64 -11.38 -2.97
CA VAL A 56 -22.59 -9.92 -2.80
C VAL A 56 -21.34 -9.51 -2.02
N VAL A 57 -21.00 -10.22 -0.94
CA VAL A 57 -19.78 -9.93 -0.15
C VAL A 57 -18.51 -10.19 -0.96
N ALA A 58 -18.43 -11.30 -1.69
CA ALA A 58 -17.29 -11.63 -2.54
C ALA A 58 -17.14 -10.62 -3.69
N GLY A 59 -18.24 -10.29 -4.37
CA GLY A 59 -18.28 -9.27 -5.42
C GLY A 59 -17.87 -7.90 -4.88
N GLY A 60 -18.38 -7.50 -3.71
CA GLY A 60 -18.01 -6.28 -3.03
C GLY A 60 -16.53 -6.23 -2.65
N LYS A 61 -15.95 -7.35 -2.17
CA LYS A 61 -14.51 -7.46 -1.88
C LYS A 61 -13.66 -7.37 -3.15
N ILE A 62 -14.07 -8.02 -4.25
CA ILE A 62 -13.36 -7.99 -5.54
C ILE A 62 -13.45 -6.59 -6.17
N ALA A 63 -14.62 -5.96 -6.11
CA ALA A 63 -14.82 -4.59 -6.53
C ALA A 63 -13.96 -3.65 -5.68
N TRP A 64 -14.00 -3.79 -4.35
CA TRP A 64 -13.16 -3.01 -3.45
C TRP A 64 -11.68 -3.16 -3.79
N THR A 65 -11.16 -4.37 -4.01
CA THR A 65 -9.74 -4.54 -4.35
C THR A 65 -9.38 -3.96 -5.71
N ARG A 66 -10.26 -4.06 -6.72
CA ARG A 66 -10.07 -3.47 -8.05
C ARG A 66 -10.15 -1.93 -8.04
N TYR A 67 -11.13 -1.37 -7.32
CA TYR A 67 -11.39 0.06 -7.29
C TYR A 67 -10.60 0.81 -6.21
N LYS A 68 -10.06 0.14 -5.19
CA LYS A 68 -9.30 0.77 -4.10
C LYS A 68 -8.07 1.54 -4.62
N VAL A 69 -7.43 1.08 -5.70
CA VAL A 69 -6.33 1.83 -6.32
C VAL A 69 -6.82 3.13 -6.95
N ASN A 70 -7.90 3.08 -7.73
CA ASN A 70 -8.50 4.27 -8.35
C ASN A 70 -9.06 5.25 -7.33
N VAL A 71 -9.72 4.75 -6.28
CA VAL A 71 -10.24 5.57 -5.17
C VAL A 71 -9.08 6.20 -4.39
N LYS A 72 -7.98 5.46 -4.17
CA LYS A 72 -6.78 5.99 -3.53
C LYS A 72 -6.13 7.09 -4.40
N VAL A 73 -6.00 6.88 -5.71
CA VAL A 73 -5.52 7.89 -6.67
C VAL A 73 -6.43 9.13 -6.72
N TRP A 74 -7.75 8.94 -6.70
CA TRP A 74 -8.74 10.02 -6.67
C TRP A 74 -8.73 10.80 -5.34
N LEU A 75 -8.57 10.12 -4.21
CA LEU A 75 -8.39 10.76 -2.89
C LEU A 75 -7.10 11.57 -2.83
N TYR A 76 -6.02 11.11 -3.48
CA TYR A 76 -4.77 11.85 -3.57
C TYR A 76 -4.85 13.06 -4.50
N SER A 77 -5.58 12.98 -5.62
CA SER A 77 -5.80 14.14 -6.49
C SER A 77 -6.61 15.25 -5.80
N HIS A 78 -7.46 14.89 -4.83
CA HIS A 78 -8.26 15.82 -4.03
C HIS A 78 -7.68 16.10 -2.63
N GLY A 79 -6.42 15.74 -2.36
CA GLY A 79 -5.68 16.18 -1.17
C GLY A 79 -5.97 15.43 0.15
N VAL A 80 -6.71 14.32 0.12
CA VAL A 80 -7.07 13.54 1.32
C VAL A 80 -5.96 12.52 1.64
N THR A 81 -4.92 12.99 2.33
CA THR A 81 -3.83 12.16 2.88
C THR A 81 -4.13 11.83 4.34
N TRP A 82 -4.46 10.56 4.62
CA TRP A 82 -4.77 10.07 5.97
C TRP A 82 -3.53 10.05 6.88
N VAL A 83 -3.26 11.21 7.48
CA VAL A 83 -2.72 11.53 8.83
C VAL A 83 -1.50 10.78 9.41
N LYS A 84 -1.24 9.49 9.16
CA LYS A 84 -0.08 8.81 9.82
C LYS A 84 1.28 9.27 9.30
N GLU A 85 1.43 9.41 8.00
CA GLU A 85 2.72 9.75 7.39
C GLU A 85 3.11 11.21 7.64
N LYS A 86 2.13 12.12 7.58
CA LYS A 86 2.34 13.53 7.86
C LYS A 86 2.88 13.77 9.27
N ASP A 87 2.45 12.97 10.25
CA ASP A 87 2.91 13.07 11.63
C ASP A 87 4.34 12.58 11.81
N ILE A 88 4.73 11.49 11.12
CA ILE A 88 6.10 10.96 11.14
C ILE A 88 7.07 11.90 10.42
N ASP A 89 6.59 12.59 9.38
CA ASP A 89 7.39 13.45 8.52
C ASP A 89 7.47 14.91 9.01
N ARG A 90 6.83 15.28 10.14
CA ARG A 90 6.78 16.68 10.64
C ARG A 90 8.16 17.25 10.91
N ASP A 91 9.06 16.43 11.45
CA ASP A 91 10.39 16.85 11.88
C ASP A 91 11.46 16.66 10.78
N LYS A 92 11.06 16.24 9.57
CA LYS A 92 11.99 16.03 8.44
C LYS A 92 12.30 17.36 7.75
N GLU A 93 13.59 17.68 7.68
CA GLU A 93 14.11 18.92 7.07
C GLU A 93 13.96 18.92 5.54
N TYR A 94 14.07 17.74 4.91
CA TYR A 94 14.07 17.60 3.46
C TYR A 94 12.91 16.72 2.99
N ASP A 95 12.39 17.03 1.82
CA ASP A 95 11.32 16.27 1.17
C ASP A 95 11.88 15.01 0.50
N ALA A 96 13.09 15.09 -0.07
CA ALA A 96 13.80 13.92 -0.57
C ALA A 96 15.32 14.06 -0.44
N PHE A 97 15.99 12.96 -0.11
CA PHE A 97 17.43 12.79 -0.31
C PHE A 97 17.68 12.11 -1.65
N ILE A 98 18.54 12.68 -2.50
CA ILE A 98 18.91 12.09 -3.79
C ILE A 98 20.29 11.43 -3.66
N SER A 99 20.30 10.10 -3.80
CA SER A 99 21.50 9.26 -3.76
C SER A 99 21.86 8.83 -5.17
N PHE A 100 23.08 9.12 -5.60
CA PHE A 100 23.58 8.84 -6.94
C PHE A 100 25.10 8.70 -6.93
N SER A 101 25.66 8.10 -7.98
CA SER A 101 27.12 7.96 -8.10
C SER A 101 27.76 9.30 -8.45
N HIS A 102 28.93 9.60 -7.90
CA HIS A 102 29.70 10.78 -8.29
C HIS A 102 29.99 10.84 -9.79
N LYS A 103 30.08 9.70 -10.47
CA LYS A 103 30.27 9.63 -11.92
C LYS A 103 29.04 10.07 -12.73
N ASP A 104 27.85 10.03 -12.13
CA ASP A 104 26.58 10.42 -12.77
C ASP A 104 26.15 11.83 -12.37
N GLN A 105 26.99 12.55 -11.60
CA GLN A 105 26.64 13.81 -10.96
C GLN A 105 26.16 14.86 -11.96
N ASP A 106 26.87 15.05 -13.07
CA ASP A 106 26.53 16.10 -14.04
C ASP A 106 25.15 15.87 -14.64
N PHE A 107 24.85 14.62 -15.01
CA PHE A 107 23.54 14.24 -15.51
C PHE A 107 22.46 14.44 -14.45
N VAL A 108 22.68 13.96 -13.22
CA VAL A 108 21.68 14.05 -12.15
C VAL A 108 21.40 15.50 -11.79
N ILE A 109 22.40 16.37 -11.76
CA ILE A 109 22.22 17.80 -11.47
C ILE A 109 21.49 18.50 -12.60
N LEU A 110 21.96 18.34 -13.84
CA LEU A 110 21.47 19.11 -14.99
C LEU A 110 20.09 18.66 -15.47
N GLU A 111 19.79 17.36 -15.38
CA GLU A 111 18.57 16.77 -15.93
C GLU A 111 17.57 16.42 -14.82
N LEU A 112 17.98 15.69 -13.77
CA LEU A 112 17.03 15.22 -12.76
C LEU A 112 16.67 16.31 -11.75
N ILE A 113 17.66 16.86 -11.06
CA ILE A 113 17.46 17.82 -9.96
C ILE A 113 16.86 19.11 -10.51
N LYS A 114 17.44 19.66 -11.58
CA LYS A 114 16.93 20.88 -12.22
C LYS A 114 15.46 20.75 -12.61
N MET A 115 15.07 19.65 -13.24
CA MET A 115 13.67 19.44 -13.66
C MET A 115 12.72 19.24 -12.47
N ILE A 116 13.17 18.61 -11.38
CA ILE A 116 12.40 18.50 -10.14
C ILE A 116 12.16 19.90 -9.55
N GLU A 117 13.20 20.71 -9.42
CA GLU A 117 13.11 22.08 -8.88
C GLU A 117 12.29 23.01 -9.80
N GLU A 118 12.36 22.85 -11.12
CA GLU A 118 11.53 23.62 -12.06
C GLU A 118 10.04 23.28 -11.96
N LYS A 119 9.70 22.01 -11.70
CA LYS A 119 8.29 21.56 -11.60
C LYS A 119 7.70 21.76 -10.21
N ASP A 120 8.52 21.70 -9.16
CA ASP A 120 8.13 21.98 -7.77
C ASP A 120 9.20 22.87 -7.10
N PRO A 121 9.10 24.21 -7.23
CA PRO A 121 10.11 25.14 -6.69
C PRO A 121 10.24 25.14 -5.16
N ASP A 122 9.23 24.62 -4.45
CA ASP A 122 9.20 24.58 -2.99
C ASP A 122 9.79 23.28 -2.43
N ILE A 123 10.16 22.31 -3.29
CA ILE A 123 10.70 21.03 -2.86
C ILE A 123 12.10 21.19 -2.24
N ARG A 124 12.30 20.60 -1.06
CA ARG A 124 13.59 20.66 -0.36
C ARG A 124 14.36 19.38 -0.58
N LEU A 125 15.39 19.44 -1.41
CA LEU A 125 16.25 18.30 -1.71
C LEU A 125 17.51 18.27 -0.84
N CYS A 126 17.77 17.13 -0.20
CA CYS A 126 19.07 16.83 0.39
C CYS A 126 19.99 16.25 -0.69
N LEU A 127 21.13 16.90 -0.87
CA LEU A 127 22.12 16.58 -1.90
C LEU A 127 23.47 16.38 -1.23
N HIS A 128 24.11 15.22 -1.48
CA HIS A 128 25.34 14.84 -0.77
C HIS A 128 26.49 15.84 -0.99
N TYR A 129 26.65 16.40 -2.19
CA TYR A 129 27.71 17.35 -2.51
C TYR A 129 27.54 18.74 -1.86
N LYS A 130 26.33 19.06 -1.37
CA LYS A 130 25.99 20.38 -0.83
C LYS A 130 25.76 20.36 0.69
N HIS A 131 25.17 19.29 1.21
CA HIS A 131 24.67 19.26 2.59
C HIS A 131 25.46 18.34 3.52
N PHE A 132 26.43 17.58 3.00
CA PHE A 132 27.30 16.77 3.85
C PHE A 132 28.25 17.68 4.64
N LEU A 133 28.44 17.36 5.92
CA LEU A 133 29.36 18.11 6.76
C LEU A 133 30.80 17.71 6.44
N PRO A 134 31.67 18.65 6.07
CA PRO A 134 33.08 18.36 5.85
C PRO A 134 33.73 17.98 7.19
N GLY A 135 34.54 16.92 7.18
CA GLY A 135 35.21 16.39 8.38
C GLY A 135 34.40 15.34 9.15
N GLU A 136 33.13 15.12 8.82
CA GLU A 136 32.36 13.98 9.33
C GLU A 136 32.54 12.73 8.47
N PHE A 137 32.35 11.55 9.07
CA PHE A 137 32.37 10.30 8.33
C PHE A 137 31.26 10.25 7.29
N ILE A 138 31.59 9.83 6.06
CA ILE A 138 30.64 9.73 4.95
C ILE A 138 29.43 8.89 5.32
N GLN A 139 29.65 7.78 6.03
CA GLN A 139 28.60 6.90 6.53
C GLN A 139 27.60 7.65 7.42
N ARG A 140 28.10 8.51 8.31
CA ARG A 140 27.25 9.29 9.22
C ARG A 140 26.49 10.39 8.47
N ASN A 141 27.13 11.01 7.48
CA ASN A 141 26.46 11.97 6.60
C ASN A 141 25.31 11.31 5.82
N ILE A 142 25.51 10.09 5.29
CA ILE A 142 24.46 9.31 4.62
C ILE A 142 23.31 8.99 5.58
N MET A 143 23.61 8.44 6.76
CA MET A 143 22.58 8.11 7.75
C MET A 143 21.76 9.34 8.13
N ARG A 144 22.42 10.49 8.38
CA ARG A 144 21.76 11.75 8.67
C ARG A 144 20.90 12.23 7.50
N ALA A 145 21.38 12.14 6.26
CA ALA A 145 20.63 12.56 5.09
C ALA A 145 19.34 11.74 4.91
N VAL A 146 19.41 10.43 5.13
CA VAL A 146 18.24 9.53 5.14
C VAL A 146 17.30 9.86 6.30
N GLU A 147 17.82 10.07 7.50
CA GLU A 147 17.03 10.39 8.69
C GLU A 147 16.36 11.77 8.62
N CYS A 148 16.97 12.75 7.98
CA CYS A 148 16.41 14.10 7.83
C CYS A 148 15.46 14.23 6.63
N SER A 149 15.30 13.18 5.81
CA SER A 149 14.48 13.22 4.59
C SER A 149 13.21 12.37 4.68
N LYS A 150 12.12 12.84 4.07
CA LYS A 150 10.85 12.09 3.99
C LYS A 150 10.94 10.90 3.03
N ARG A 151 11.71 11.07 1.95
CA ARG A 151 12.02 10.02 0.97
C ARG A 151 13.50 9.93 0.68
N THR A 152 13.94 8.77 0.21
CA THR A 152 15.27 8.56 -0.35
C THR A 152 15.12 8.08 -1.79
N VAL A 153 15.56 8.90 -2.73
CA VAL A 153 15.56 8.60 -4.17
C VAL A 153 16.93 8.01 -4.52
N LEU A 154 16.96 6.75 -4.90
CA LEU A 154 18.16 6.06 -5.36
C LEU A 154 18.17 6.07 -6.89
N VAL A 155 19.16 6.73 -7.48
CA VAL A 155 19.41 6.73 -8.92
C VAL A 155 20.34 5.57 -9.25
N LEU A 156 19.76 4.46 -9.68
CA LEU A 156 20.49 3.25 -10.02
C LEU A 156 21.04 3.34 -11.45
N SER A 157 22.36 3.29 -11.54
CA SER A 157 23.17 3.12 -12.74
C SER A 157 24.23 2.04 -12.50
N ARG A 158 24.98 1.64 -13.52
CA ARG A 158 26.15 0.77 -13.35
C ARG A 158 27.20 1.42 -12.45
N ASN A 159 27.42 2.73 -12.64
CA ASN A 159 28.32 3.52 -11.80
C ASN A 159 27.89 3.58 -10.34
N PHE A 160 26.58 3.52 -10.07
CA PHE A 160 26.04 3.47 -8.71
C PHE A 160 26.31 2.11 -8.09
N LEU A 161 26.05 1.02 -8.81
CA LEU A 161 26.24 -0.35 -8.34
C LEU A 161 27.71 -0.70 -8.07
N GLU A 162 28.63 -0.11 -8.83
CA GLU A 162 30.08 -0.25 -8.62
C GLU A 162 30.61 0.63 -7.47
N SER A 163 29.81 1.54 -6.92
CA SER A 163 30.28 2.46 -5.88
C SER A 163 30.40 1.78 -4.51
N GLU A 164 31.42 2.16 -3.75
CA GLU A 164 31.67 1.64 -2.39
C GLU A 164 30.53 1.96 -1.41
N TRP A 165 29.69 2.94 -1.74
CA TRP A 165 28.63 3.45 -0.86
C TRP A 165 27.25 2.89 -1.20
N CYS A 166 27.09 2.21 -2.35
CA CYS A 166 25.82 1.71 -2.85
C CYS A 166 25.02 0.90 -1.81
N LEU A 167 25.65 -0.14 -1.26
CA LEU A 167 25.02 -1.02 -0.28
C LEU A 167 24.70 -0.32 1.03
N LEU A 168 25.56 0.62 1.44
CA LEU A 168 25.35 1.38 2.66
C LEU A 168 24.14 2.32 2.53
N GLU A 169 24.08 3.09 1.44
CA GLU A 169 22.98 4.01 1.16
C GLU A 169 21.65 3.27 1.06
N PHE A 170 21.64 2.14 0.34
CA PHE A 170 20.47 1.27 0.24
C PHE A 170 20.05 0.71 1.61
N SER A 171 21.00 0.17 2.37
CA SER A 171 20.73 -0.43 3.68
C SER A 171 20.21 0.61 4.69
N ALA A 172 20.82 1.80 4.73
CA ALA A 172 20.37 2.92 5.56
C ALA A 172 18.91 3.29 5.26
N ALA A 173 18.57 3.46 3.98
CA ALA A 173 17.22 3.79 3.56
C ALA A 173 16.22 2.65 3.83
N HIS A 174 16.66 1.39 3.72
CA HIS A 174 15.83 0.23 3.99
C HIS A 174 15.51 0.09 5.48
N VAL A 175 16.52 0.27 6.34
CA VAL A 175 16.34 0.32 7.80
C VAL A 175 15.38 1.43 8.19
N GLN A 176 15.48 2.61 7.58
CA GLN A 176 14.55 3.71 7.88
C GLN A 176 13.11 3.40 7.45
N THR A 177 12.94 2.74 6.31
CA THR A 177 11.62 2.25 5.85
C THR A 177 10.99 1.28 6.86
N LEU A 178 11.79 0.37 7.41
CA LEU A 178 11.33 -0.59 8.42
C LEU A 178 10.99 0.08 9.75
N LYS A 179 11.82 1.04 10.22
CA LYS A 179 11.58 1.81 11.45
C LYS A 179 10.28 2.59 11.40
N ASP A 180 10.03 3.24 10.26
CA ASP A 180 8.89 4.15 10.13
C ASP A 180 7.61 3.43 9.66
N HIS A 181 7.70 2.15 9.31
CA HIS A 181 6.62 1.34 8.75
C HIS A 181 5.94 1.98 7.52
N VAL A 182 6.70 2.78 6.77
CA VAL A 182 6.27 3.53 5.59
C VAL A 182 7.33 3.36 4.50
N PRO A 183 6.96 3.06 3.24
CA PRO A 183 7.92 2.94 2.15
C PRO A 183 8.60 4.29 1.88
N ARG A 184 9.92 4.38 2.12
CA ARG A 184 10.69 5.62 1.92
C ARG A 184 11.58 5.63 0.70
N ILE A 185 11.97 4.46 0.20
CA ILE A 185 12.86 4.33 -0.95
C ILE A 185 12.06 4.47 -2.24
N ILE A 186 12.53 5.36 -3.12
CA ILE A 186 12.10 5.50 -4.51
C ILE A 186 13.30 5.12 -5.37
N ILE A 187 13.11 4.22 -6.34
CA ILE A 187 14.19 3.80 -7.25
C ILE A 187 13.94 4.42 -8.62
N ILE A 188 14.97 5.08 -9.15
CA ILE A 188 15.06 5.53 -10.53
C ILE A 188 16.13 4.68 -11.22
N LYS A 189 15.73 3.85 -12.16
CA LYS A 189 16.63 3.11 -13.05
C LYS A 189 17.05 4.05 -14.18
N LEU A 190 18.29 4.52 -14.14
CA LEU A 190 18.83 5.46 -15.13
C LEU A 190 19.12 4.77 -16.47
N GLU A 191 19.58 3.53 -16.42
CA GLU A 191 19.97 2.73 -17.58
C GLU A 191 19.67 1.25 -17.33
N ASP A 192 19.87 0.42 -18.35
CA ASP A 192 19.80 -1.03 -18.18
C ASP A 192 20.92 -1.53 -17.27
N LEU A 193 20.49 -1.92 -16.07
CA LEU A 193 21.30 -2.52 -15.03
C LEU A 193 21.88 -3.86 -15.51
N PRO A 194 22.99 -4.31 -14.90
CA PRO A 194 23.54 -5.64 -15.12
C PRO A 194 22.48 -6.73 -14.89
N LYS A 195 22.80 -7.94 -15.36
CA LYS A 195 21.93 -9.10 -15.11
C LYS A 195 21.72 -9.27 -13.60
N ASP A 196 20.55 -9.81 -13.27
CA ASP A 196 20.11 -10.09 -11.90
C ASP A 196 21.18 -10.74 -11.00
N ASP A 197 22.03 -11.59 -11.58
CA ASP A 197 23.07 -12.35 -10.87
C ASP A 197 24.32 -11.52 -10.50
N GLU A 198 24.49 -10.36 -11.15
CA GLU A 198 25.60 -9.42 -10.92
C GLU A 198 25.21 -8.30 -9.94
N LEU A 199 23.93 -8.20 -9.60
CA LEU A 199 23.43 -7.22 -8.63
C LEU A 199 23.68 -7.70 -7.19
N PRO A 200 23.94 -6.78 -6.24
CA PRO A 200 23.93 -7.13 -4.83
C PRO A 200 22.55 -7.70 -4.43
N LYS A 201 22.55 -8.79 -3.66
CA LYS A 201 21.34 -9.56 -3.33
C LYS A 201 20.25 -8.70 -2.69
N GLU A 202 20.63 -7.75 -1.85
CA GLU A 202 19.72 -6.83 -1.17
C GLU A 202 18.94 -5.97 -2.17
N ILE A 203 19.65 -5.40 -3.15
CA ILE A 203 19.06 -4.57 -4.21
C ILE A 203 18.20 -5.44 -5.12
N GLN A 204 18.68 -6.62 -5.49
CA GLN A 204 17.93 -7.58 -6.33
C GLN A 204 16.59 -7.98 -5.68
N LEU A 205 16.60 -8.33 -4.39
CA LEU A 205 15.39 -8.70 -3.64
C LEU A 205 14.42 -7.53 -3.52
N TYR A 206 14.93 -6.31 -3.37
CA TYR A 206 14.10 -5.13 -3.28
C TYR A 206 13.47 -4.80 -4.64
N LEU A 207 14.22 -4.83 -5.73
CA LEU A 207 13.72 -4.62 -7.09
C LEU A 207 12.64 -5.64 -7.49
N LYS A 208 12.77 -6.89 -7.07
CA LYS A 208 11.76 -7.94 -7.32
C LYS A 208 10.42 -7.68 -6.62
N ASN A 209 10.46 -6.99 -5.47
CA ASN A 209 9.29 -6.81 -4.60
C ASN A 209 8.73 -5.39 -4.63
N THR A 210 9.33 -4.46 -5.38
CA THR A 210 8.94 -3.04 -5.40
C THR A 210 8.89 -2.48 -6.81
N THR A 211 8.04 -1.46 -7.01
CA THR A 211 7.95 -0.73 -8.27
C THR A 211 9.04 0.33 -8.33
N TYR A 212 9.73 0.43 -9.47
CA TYR A 212 10.73 1.44 -9.77
C TYR A 212 10.30 2.29 -10.97
N LEU A 213 10.94 3.45 -11.15
CA LEU A 213 10.77 4.32 -12.31
C LEU A 213 11.92 4.10 -13.29
N THR A 214 11.64 3.94 -14.57
CA THR A 214 12.70 3.87 -15.59
C THR A 214 12.85 5.23 -16.26
N TRP A 215 14.08 5.73 -16.33
CA TRP A 215 14.37 6.97 -17.03
C TRP A 215 13.97 6.88 -18.51
N GLY A 216 13.36 7.94 -19.04
CA GLY A 216 12.91 8.00 -20.44
C GLY A 216 11.52 7.42 -20.72
N GLU A 217 10.82 6.86 -19.73
CA GLU A 217 9.42 6.44 -19.91
C GLU A 217 8.48 7.63 -20.13
N LYS A 218 7.42 7.44 -20.92
CA LYS A 218 6.48 8.49 -21.34
C LYS A 218 5.90 9.31 -20.17
N HIS A 219 5.61 8.67 -19.04
CA HIS A 219 5.01 9.28 -17.85
C HIS A 219 5.99 9.35 -16.67
N PHE A 220 7.30 9.30 -16.94
CA PHE A 220 8.33 9.30 -15.91
C PHE A 220 8.16 10.46 -14.91
N TRP A 221 8.03 11.69 -15.41
CA TRP A 221 7.94 12.88 -14.58
C TRP A 221 6.64 12.95 -13.77
N ASP A 222 5.52 12.59 -14.39
CA ASP A 222 4.22 12.56 -13.71
C ASP A 222 4.25 11.55 -12.54
N ASN A 223 4.84 10.38 -12.79
CA ASN A 223 5.00 9.33 -11.79
C ASN A 223 5.99 9.75 -10.69
N LEU A 224 7.11 10.38 -11.04
CA LEU A 224 8.11 10.84 -10.07
C LEU A 224 7.53 11.90 -9.13
N LEU A 225 6.87 12.92 -9.67
CA LEU A 225 6.24 13.98 -8.86
C LEU A 225 5.06 13.47 -8.05
N TYR A 226 4.40 12.41 -8.51
CA TYR A 226 3.34 11.75 -7.74
C TYR A 226 3.88 11.02 -6.51
N VAL A 227 5.06 10.38 -6.61
CA VAL A 227 5.65 9.63 -5.49
C VAL A 227 6.45 10.51 -4.52
N LEU A 228 6.92 11.67 -4.98
CA LEU A 228 7.58 12.65 -4.13
C LEU A 228 6.57 13.34 -3.19
N PRO A 229 6.95 13.59 -1.93
CA PRO A 229 6.09 14.30 -1.00
C PRO A 229 6.00 15.76 -1.46
N ARG A 230 4.76 16.25 -1.69
CA ARG A 230 4.55 17.66 -1.99
C ARG A 230 5.05 18.52 -0.85
N SER A 231 5.81 19.55 -1.17
CA SER A 231 6.23 20.54 -0.19
C SER A 231 4.98 21.21 0.38
N GLN A 232 4.67 20.90 1.63
CA GLN A 232 3.83 21.79 2.43
C GLN A 232 4.82 22.74 3.07
N SER A 233 4.71 24.03 2.74
CA SER A 233 5.43 25.11 3.39
C SER A 233 5.08 25.08 4.88
N ILE A 234 5.81 24.30 5.66
CA ILE A 234 5.79 24.42 7.12
C ILE A 234 6.41 25.80 7.39
N PRO A 235 5.68 26.74 8.01
CA PRO A 235 6.26 28.02 8.39
C PRO A 235 7.51 27.73 9.22
N LYS A 236 8.67 28.27 8.81
CA LYS A 236 9.91 28.12 9.56
C LYS A 236 9.60 28.39 11.04
N PRO A 237 9.88 27.47 11.98
CA PRO A 237 9.88 27.86 13.38
C PRO A 237 10.84 29.04 13.48
N LYS A 238 10.34 30.18 14.01
CA LYS A 238 11.19 31.35 14.27
C LYS A 238 12.44 30.85 14.97
N SER A 239 13.60 31.06 14.36
CA SER A 239 14.86 30.70 14.98
C SER A 239 14.89 31.35 16.36
N ARG A 240 15.20 30.55 17.37
CA ARG A 240 15.35 30.99 18.75
C ARG A 240 16.69 31.72 18.92
N ASP A 241 16.98 32.65 18.02
CA ASP A 241 18.17 33.53 18.08
C ASP A 241 17.93 34.77 18.97
N ASP A 242 16.78 34.85 19.64
CA ASP A 242 16.44 35.90 20.62
C ASP A 242 16.67 35.49 22.08
N ALA A 243 17.49 34.48 22.34
CA ALA A 243 18.07 34.24 23.67
C ALA A 243 19.50 34.77 23.70
N ARG A 244 19.64 36.10 23.60
CA ARG A 244 20.87 36.81 23.92
C ARG A 244 21.10 36.69 25.42
N PHE A 245 21.79 35.64 25.85
CA PHE A 245 22.34 35.56 27.20
C PHE A 245 23.40 36.66 27.33
N PRO A 246 23.27 37.60 28.28
CA PRO A 246 24.34 38.55 28.55
C PRO A 246 25.52 37.79 29.18
N ILE A 247 26.64 37.73 28.46
CA ILE A 247 27.92 37.27 29.01
C ILE A 247 28.40 38.35 29.98
N PRO A 248 28.63 38.06 31.27
CA PRO A 248 29.28 39.02 32.16
C PRO A 248 30.72 39.21 31.69
N MET A 249 31.07 40.44 31.32
CA MET A 249 32.44 40.86 31.05
C MET A 249 33.23 40.76 32.35
N ALA A 250 34.01 39.69 32.52
CA ALA A 250 35.07 39.65 33.51
C ALA A 250 36.30 40.34 32.92
N ASN A 251 36.56 41.55 33.41
CA ASN A 251 37.81 42.26 33.21
C ASN A 251 38.98 41.42 33.71
N PHE A 252 39.91 41.11 32.82
CA PHE A 252 41.31 40.90 33.21
C PHE A 252 42.14 41.96 32.50
N SER A 253 42.58 42.93 33.31
CA SER A 253 43.61 43.89 32.99
C SER A 253 44.94 43.39 33.55
N VAL A 254 45.99 43.62 32.74
CA VAL A 254 47.43 43.37 32.92
C VAL A 254 47.90 42.01 32.46
#